data_AF-Q129Z8-F1
#
_entry.id   AF-Q129Z8-F1
#
_cell.length_a   1.000
_cell.length_b   1.000
_cell.length_c   1.000
_cell.angle_alpha   90.00
_cell.angle_beta   90.00
_cell.angle_gamma   90.00
#
_symmetry.space_group_name_H-M   'P 1'
#
loop_
_entity.id
_entity.type
_entity.pdbx_description
1 polymer ?
#
loop_
_entity_poly.entity_id
_entity_poly.type
_entity_poly.pdbx_seq_one_letter_code
_entity_poly.pdbx_strand_id
1 'polypeptide(L)' 'MKKLLLLVCVLMTGCAAELVSSSEKLIVVQARRQDVANAQDIAEAECQKRGLHARLTSKPASNQFGFDCVR' A
#
# COMPACT_ATOMS: atom_id res chain seq x y z
N MET A 1 -29.05 8.96 -9.90
CA MET A 1 -28.22 9.01 -8.67
C MET A 1 -26.96 8.18 -8.89
N LYS A 2 -25.83 8.71 -8.42
CA LYS A 2 -24.44 8.39 -8.74
C LYS A 2 -24.13 6.88 -8.60
N LYS A 3 -23.84 6.19 -9.71
CA LYS A 3 -23.30 4.81 -9.69
C LYS A 3 -21.84 4.90 -9.27
N LEU A 4 -21.56 4.75 -7.98
CA LEU A 4 -20.21 4.63 -7.46
C LEU A 4 -19.67 3.26 -7.90
N LEU A 5 -18.91 3.24 -9.00
CA LEU A 5 -18.15 2.07 -9.42
C LEU A 5 -17.11 1.77 -8.33
N LEU A 6 -17.44 0.83 -7.44
CA LEU A 6 -16.48 0.15 -6.59
C LEU A 6 -15.66 -0.76 -7.50
N LEU A 7 -14.59 -0.19 -8.06
CA LEU A 7 -13.55 -0.92 -8.76
C LEU A 7 -12.80 -1.74 -7.71
N VAL A 8 -13.31 -2.93 -7.42
CA VAL A 8 -12.61 -3.94 -6.61
C VAL A 8 -11.47 -4.45 -7.47
N CYS A 9 -10.33 -3.76 -7.41
CA CYS A 9 -9.06 -4.30 -7.90
C CYS A 9 -8.66 -5.45 -6.97
N VAL A 10 -9.09 -6.66 -7.34
CA VAL A 10 -8.52 -7.91 -6.85
C VAL A 10 -7.10 -7.99 -7.41
N LEU A 11 -6.13 -7.45 -6.67
CA LEU A 11 -4.72 -7.67 -6.96
C LEU A 11 -4.33 -9.06 -6.42
N MET A 12 -4.39 -10.02 -7.34
CA MET A 12 -3.48 -11.15 -7.51
C MET A 12 -2.65 -11.57 -6.28
N THR A 13 -3.12 -12.64 -5.64
CA THR A 13 -2.34 -13.84 -5.26
C THR A 13 -0.81 -13.70 -5.14
N GLY A 14 -0.28 -13.67 -3.91
CA GLY A 14 0.84 -14.55 -3.52
C GLY A 14 2.30 -14.08 -3.59
N CYS A 15 2.64 -12.80 -3.41
CA CYS A 15 4.06 -12.37 -3.48
C CYS A 15 4.57 -11.64 -2.22
N ALA A 16 5.09 -12.39 -1.24
CA ALA A 16 6.11 -12.01 -0.22
C ALA A 16 5.93 -10.74 0.64
N ALA A 17 4.93 -9.92 0.35
CA ALA A 17 4.60 -8.68 0.98
C ALA A 17 3.08 -8.60 1.16
N GLU A 18 2.64 -8.11 2.31
CA GLU A 18 1.25 -8.12 2.73
C GLU A 18 0.89 -6.76 3.31
N LEU A 19 -0.29 -6.25 2.93
CA LEU A 19 -0.85 -5.05 3.53
C LEU A 19 -1.27 -5.36 4.97
N VAL A 20 -0.57 -4.79 5.95
CA VAL A 20 -0.89 -4.96 7.38
C VAL A 20 -1.95 -3.97 7.82
N SER A 21 -1.88 -2.74 7.31
CA SER A 21 -2.83 -1.68 7.66
C SER A 21 -2.95 -0.68 6.53
N SER A 22 -4.17 -0.21 6.30
CA SER A 22 -4.46 0.89 5.37
C SER A 22 -5.34 1.90 6.09
N SER A 23 -4.71 2.90 6.70
CA SER A 23 -5.38 4.03 7.32
C SER A 23 -5.38 5.24 6.40
N GLU A 24 -6.19 6.26 6.68
CA GLU A 24 -6.20 7.49 5.88
C GLU A 24 -4.84 8.19 5.86
N LYS A 25 -4.11 8.10 6.98
CA LYS A 25 -2.81 8.76 7.16
C LYS A 25 -1.62 7.90 6.79
N LEU A 26 -1.71 6.58 6.95
CA LEU A 26 -0.55 5.69 6.85
C LEU A 26 -0.96 4.31 6.33
N ILE A 27 -0.24 3.85 5.31
CA ILE A 27 -0.27 2.50 4.78
C ILE A 27 0.92 1.74 5.37
N VAL A 28 0.68 0.60 6.01
CA VAL A 28 1.74 -0.26 6.54
C VAL A 28 1.76 -1.56 5.76
N VAL A 29 2.88 -1.85 5.12
CA VAL A 29 3.09 -3.07 4.35
C VAL A 29 4.19 -3.89 5.02
N GLN A 30 3.90 -5.15 5.31
CA GLN A 30 4.87 -6.13 5.76
C GLN A 30 5.58 -6.71 4.54
N ALA A 31 6.91 -6.69 4.54
CA ALA A 31 7.73 -7.29 3.49
C ALA A 31 9.11 -7.62 4.07
N ARG A 32 9.88 -8.51 3.41
CA ARG A 32 11.27 -8.75 3.80
C ARG A 32 12.08 -7.46 3.65
N ARG A 33 13.12 -7.28 4.48
CA ARG A 33 13.97 -6.06 4.46
C ARG A 33 14.48 -5.66 3.07
N GLN A 34 14.79 -6.65 2.25
CA GLN A 34 15.35 -6.48 0.91
C GLN A 34 14.28 -6.26 -0.17
N ASP A 35 13.01 -6.52 0.12
CA ASP A 35 11.90 -6.49 -0.84
C ASP A 35 11.09 -5.20 -0.72
N VAL A 36 11.78 -4.06 -0.58
CA VAL A 36 11.15 -2.73 -0.47
C VAL A 36 10.30 -2.41 -1.71
N ALA A 37 10.72 -2.86 -2.89
CA ALA A 37 10.00 -2.66 -4.14
C ALA A 37 8.58 -3.26 -4.09
N ASN A 38 8.44 -4.51 -3.64
CA ASN A 38 7.10 -5.12 -3.48
C ASN A 38 6.25 -4.37 -2.45
N ALA A 39 6.86 -3.88 -1.37
CA ALA A 39 6.14 -3.08 -0.39
C ALA A 39 5.63 -1.75 -0.98
N GLN A 40 6.47 -1.11 -1.81
CA GLN A 40 6.12 0.10 -2.54
C GLN A 40 4.99 -0.16 -3.55
N ASP A 41 5.01 -1.27 -4.29
CA ASP A 41 3.96 -1.59 -5.28
C ASP A 41 2.59 -1.79 -4.61
N ILE A 42 2.55 -2.48 -3.45
CA ILE A 42 1.32 -2.64 -2.67
C ILE A 42 0.83 -1.30 -2.13
N ALA A 43 1.72 -0.48 -1.57
CA ALA A 43 1.36 0.82 -1.06
C ALA A 43 0.86 1.76 -2.17
N GLU A 44 1.52 1.72 -3.34
CA GLU A 44 1.12 2.48 -4.53
C GLU A 44 -0.28 2.07 -4.97
N ALA A 45 -0.55 0.77 -5.07
CA ALA A 45 -1.88 0.27 -5.39
C ALA A 45 -2.96 0.75 -4.40
N GLU A 46 -2.66 0.81 -3.11
CA GLU A 46 -3.59 1.34 -2.11
C GLU A 46 -3.80 2.85 -2.24
N CYS A 47 -2.74 3.64 -2.45
CA CYS A 47 -2.85 5.08 -2.62
C CYS A 47 -3.53 5.47 -3.94
N GLN A 48 -3.30 4.70 -5.02
CA GLN A 48 -3.91 4.92 -6.33
C GLN A 48 -5.44 4.80 -6.32
N LYS A 49 -6.02 4.01 -5.40
CA LYS A 49 -7.49 3.97 -5.19
C LYS A 49 -8.07 5.36 -4.87
N ARG A 50 -7.24 6.28 -4.39
CA ARG A 50 -7.59 7.67 -4.05
C ARG A 50 -7.00 8.69 -5.04
N GLY A 51 -6.32 8.24 -6.10
CA GLY A 51 -5.59 9.12 -7.03
C GLY A 51 -4.35 9.76 -6.39
N LEU A 52 -3.70 9.05 -5.47
CA LEU A 52 -2.49 9.47 -4.76
C LEU A 52 -1.35 8.47 -5.04
N HIS A 53 -0.13 8.90 -4.77
CA HIS A 53 1.10 8.11 -4.85
C HIS A 53 1.60 7.72 -3.45
N ALA A 54 2.22 6.56 -3.34
CA ALA A 54 2.80 6.11 -2.08
C ALA A 54 4.21 6.68 -1.89
N ARG A 55 4.47 7.25 -0.73
CA ARG A 55 5.80 7.72 -0.32
C ARG A 55 6.23 7.04 0.96
N LEU A 56 7.37 6.35 0.92
CA LEU A 56 7.96 5.76 2.13
C LEU A 56 8.26 6.86 3.16
N THR A 57 7.66 6.73 4.34
CA THR A 57 7.73 7.73 5.43
C THR A 57 8.35 7.15 6.69
N SER A 58 8.20 5.84 6.92
CA SER A 58 8.66 5.19 8.14
C SER A 58 8.98 3.72 7.95
N LYS A 59 9.67 3.15 8.95
CA LYS A 59 9.96 1.72 9.04
C LYS A 59 9.55 1.21 10.42
N PRO A 60 8.26 0.90 10.65
CA PRO A 60 7.74 0.59 11.98
C PRO A 60 8.38 -0.65 12.62
N ALA A 61 8.83 -1.60 11.80
CA ALA A 61 9.53 -2.80 12.24
C ALA A 61 10.56 -3.25 11.19
N SER A 62 11.42 -4.20 11.56
CA SER A 62 12.45 -4.73 10.66
C SER A 62 11.90 -5.21 9.31
N ASN A 63 10.68 -5.78 9.30
CA ASN A 63 10.01 -6.31 8.11
C ASN A 63 8.70 -5.56 7.80
N GLN A 64 8.64 -4.27 8.13
CA GLN A 64 7.48 -3.43 7.83
C GLN A 64 7.92 -2.08 7.30
N PHE A 65 7.14 -1.55 6.38
CA PHE A 65 7.35 -0.28 5.71
C PHE A 65 6.07 0.55 5.82
N GLY A 66 6.20 1.78 6.29
CA GLY A 66 5.11 2.73 6.40
C GLY A 66 5.17 3.76 5.27
N PHE A 67 4.06 3.96 4.59
CA PHE A 67 3.92 4.85 3.45
C PHE A 67 2.80 5.87 3.68
N ASP A 68 3.05 7.11 3.34
CA ASP A 68 2.02 8.14 3.25
C ASP A 68 1.49 8.22 1.81
N CYS A 69 0.20 8.46 1.65
CA CYS A 69 -0.38 8.76 0.34
C CYS A 69 -0.30 10.26 0.07
N VAL A 70 0.47 10.66 -0.95
CA VAL A 70 0.73 12.05 -1.34
C VAL A 70 0.23 12.29 -2.78
N ARG A 71 -0.02 13.56 -3.15
CA ARG A 71 -0.33 13.91 -4.55
C ARG A 71 0.93 13.98 -5.40
#